data_AF-A0A3D9ZT95-F1
#
_entry.id   AF-A0A3D9ZT95-F1
#
_cell.length_a   1.000
_cell.length_b   1.000
_cell.length_c   1.000
_cell.angle_alpha   90.00
_cell.angle_beta   90.00
_cell.angle_gamma   90.00
#
_symmetry.space_group_name_H-M   'P 1'
#
loop_
_entity.id
_entity.type
_entity.pdbx_description
1 polymer ?
#
loop_
_entity_poly.entity_id
_entity_poly.type
_entity_poly.pdbx_seq_one_letter_code
_entity_poly.pdbx_strand_id
1 'polypeptide(L)'
;MVDNLPVGRSDANGRRYPKTPCPSAAPDGDPLLQPTVTPQKYDKAVLSYAESARLIRAKVAAEAAVSESQRSIQQATELLAHSWQRAAAAVRAIREFRAERRLGLAAKRRRKVLDRHIDDGPEDRRSRPRWLTEWLVWLIILLSAGYDTAFFATVFQDAIDIDPQAPILLRAVAYIPGFSIAMALILAGSWLAVPLFRHRSSAERRARRGPLNWRVVLSRTFRNWRPDEQTRRNDDLPWPSWPLAVTFLLLLLSVLGVWAWFRGRDLFDGNLRWPLVVLLLLLTGSAIAFKAAAHNPFADRDRETREDLARTQADLAALERGAGESVAELLGKWQEAQLTLENATLAARRPIVEAWASISEERARHGLAGNVAPSFVASDGQDTVGFALFDDLREPRVHVRVLDNGWAALADFDPARLQAQLADTLDQLHDQLDRAMETDSELHAPPEI
;
A
#
# COMPACT_ATOMS: atom_id res chain seq x y z
N MET A 1 -55.51 -34.42 -23.14
CA MET A 1 -56.92 -34.22 -23.54
C MET A 1 -57.24 -32.75 -23.26
N VAL A 2 -56.82 -31.89 -24.19
CA VAL A 2 -57.17 -30.46 -24.26
C VAL A 2 -57.17 -30.14 -25.75
N ASP A 3 -58.27 -29.56 -26.20
CA ASP A 3 -58.71 -29.51 -27.59
C ASP A 3 -57.84 -28.64 -28.51
N ASN A 4 -57.74 -29.12 -29.74
CA ASN A 4 -57.21 -28.41 -30.90
C ASN A 4 -58.10 -27.20 -31.24
N LEU A 5 -57.51 -26.00 -31.22
CA LEU A 5 -58.09 -24.82 -31.87
C LEU A 5 -57.45 -24.62 -33.26
N PRO A 6 -58.25 -24.23 -34.27
CA PRO A 6 -57.80 -24.20 -35.66
C PRO A 6 -56.97 -22.94 -35.99
N VAL A 7 -55.99 -23.15 -36.87
CA VAL A 7 -55.21 -22.11 -37.53
C VAL A 7 -56.12 -21.30 -38.45
N GLY A 8 -56.50 -20.10 -38.01
CA GLY A 8 -57.16 -19.09 -38.83
C GLY A 8 -56.15 -18.40 -39.74
N ARG A 9 -56.21 -18.68 -41.05
CA ARG A 9 -55.59 -17.85 -42.10
C ARG A 9 -56.16 -16.44 -42.02
N SER A 10 -55.32 -15.46 -41.71
CA SER A 10 -55.62 -14.04 -41.90
C SER A 10 -55.17 -13.61 -43.31
N ASP A 11 -55.92 -14.04 -44.31
CA ASP A 11 -55.91 -13.44 -45.64
C ASP A 11 -56.98 -12.34 -45.67
N ALA A 12 -56.68 -11.14 -45.17
CA ALA A 12 -57.41 -9.91 -45.53
C ALA A 12 -56.84 -8.70 -44.81
N ASN A 13 -56.14 -7.83 -45.53
CA ASN A 13 -56.37 -6.37 -45.46
C ASN A 13 -55.54 -5.64 -46.52
N GLY A 14 -56.20 -5.25 -47.61
CA GLY A 14 -55.60 -4.45 -48.67
C GLY A 14 -56.49 -4.34 -49.89
N ARG A 15 -57.63 -3.64 -49.72
CA ARG A 15 -58.58 -3.16 -50.75
C ARG A 15 -58.29 -3.60 -52.19
N ARG A 16 -58.99 -4.64 -52.66
CA ARG A 16 -59.20 -4.86 -54.11
C ARG A 16 -60.16 -3.78 -54.60
N TYR A 17 -59.64 -2.71 -55.18
CA TYR A 17 -60.46 -1.89 -56.06
C TYR A 17 -60.83 -2.76 -57.28
N PRO A 18 -62.11 -2.80 -57.71
CA PRO A 18 -62.43 -3.34 -59.02
C PRO A 18 -61.60 -2.58 -60.06
N LYS A 19 -60.98 -3.30 -60.99
CA LYS A 19 -60.34 -2.68 -62.17
C LYS A 19 -61.44 -2.02 -62.98
N THR A 20 -61.76 -0.77 -62.69
CA THR A 20 -62.54 0.07 -63.59
C THR A 20 -61.65 0.31 -64.81
N PRO A 21 -62.01 -0.19 -66.01
CA PRO A 21 -61.24 0.14 -67.21
C PRO A 21 -61.24 1.66 -67.36
N CYS A 22 -60.05 2.25 -67.51
CA CYS A 22 -59.95 3.66 -67.86
C CYS A 22 -60.70 3.87 -69.18
N PRO A 23 -61.57 4.89 -69.30
CA PRO A 23 -62.21 5.20 -70.56
C PRO A 23 -61.09 5.44 -71.58
N SER A 24 -61.12 4.67 -72.67
CA SER A 24 -60.29 4.91 -73.85
C SER A 24 -60.50 6.36 -74.27
N ALA A 25 -59.41 7.11 -74.43
CA ALA A 25 -59.40 8.51 -74.79
C ALA A 25 -60.50 8.83 -75.83
N ALA A 26 -61.41 9.72 -75.44
CA ALA A 26 -62.34 10.33 -76.39
C ALA A 26 -61.50 11.09 -77.44
N PRO A 27 -61.73 10.85 -78.74
CA PRO A 27 -61.08 11.63 -79.79
C PRO A 27 -61.88 12.92 -79.94
N ASP A 28 -61.74 13.83 -79.00
CA ASP A 28 -61.76 15.28 -79.23
C ASP A 28 -61.68 16.00 -77.88
N GLY A 29 -60.78 16.99 -77.85
CA GLY A 29 -60.25 17.58 -76.64
C GLY A 29 -61.29 18.29 -75.79
N ASP A 30 -61.46 17.79 -74.57
CA ASP A 30 -61.99 18.58 -73.46
C ASP A 30 -60.78 19.26 -72.75
N PRO A 31 -60.60 20.59 -72.86
CA PRO A 31 -59.39 21.28 -72.37
C PRO A 31 -59.32 21.37 -70.84
N LEU A 32 -60.33 20.86 -70.11
CA LEU A 32 -60.41 20.95 -68.65
C LEU A 32 -59.74 19.78 -67.90
N LEU A 33 -59.23 18.78 -68.62
CA LEU A 33 -58.52 17.62 -68.04
C LEU A 33 -57.12 17.44 -68.63
N GLN A 34 -56.43 18.53 -68.96
CA GLN A 34 -54.98 18.42 -69.17
C GLN A 34 -54.32 18.23 -67.80
N PRO A 35 -53.67 17.08 -67.52
CA PRO A 35 -52.85 16.95 -66.32
C PRO A 35 -51.72 17.97 -66.45
N THR A 36 -51.87 19.11 -65.75
CA THR A 36 -50.98 20.27 -65.88
C THR A 36 -49.59 20.02 -65.28
N VAL A 37 -49.37 18.83 -64.72
CA VAL A 37 -48.08 18.42 -64.17
C VAL A 37 -47.71 17.08 -64.80
N THR A 38 -46.89 17.12 -65.84
CA THR A 38 -46.11 15.95 -66.24
C THR A 38 -45.19 15.61 -65.07
N PRO A 39 -45.24 14.39 -64.50
CA PRO A 39 -44.36 14.02 -63.41
C PRO A 39 -42.91 14.16 -63.89
N GLN A 40 -42.18 15.07 -63.25
CA GLN A 40 -40.79 15.34 -63.58
C GLN A 40 -39.99 14.04 -63.41
N LYS A 41 -39.14 13.71 -64.39
CA LYS A 41 -38.30 12.51 -64.35
C LYS A 41 -37.47 12.55 -63.07
N TYR A 42 -37.72 11.59 -62.18
CA TYR A 42 -37.09 11.53 -60.88
C TYR A 42 -35.59 11.25 -61.02
N ASP A 43 -34.75 12.20 -60.59
CA ASP A 43 -33.31 11.98 -60.52
C ASP A 43 -32.97 11.11 -59.31
N LYS A 44 -32.29 9.99 -59.55
CA LYS A 44 -31.95 9.00 -58.52
C LYS A 44 -30.96 9.57 -57.49
N ALA A 45 -30.18 10.57 -57.88
CA ALA A 45 -29.21 11.25 -57.03
C ALA A 45 -29.85 12.32 -56.11
N VAL A 46 -31.14 12.63 -56.31
CA VAL A 46 -31.83 13.69 -55.55
C VAL A 46 -32.91 13.07 -54.67
N LEU A 47 -33.05 13.61 -53.45
CA LEU A 47 -34.11 13.22 -52.52
C LEU A 47 -35.43 13.90 -52.90
N SER A 48 -36.54 13.15 -52.89
CA SER A 48 -37.86 13.77 -53.04
C SER A 48 -38.19 14.65 -51.83
N TYR A 49 -39.19 15.53 -51.97
CA TYR A 49 -39.72 16.27 -50.83
C TYR A 49 -40.24 15.33 -49.72
N ALA A 50 -40.86 14.21 -50.07
CA ALA A 50 -41.37 13.25 -49.10
C ALA A 50 -40.23 12.51 -48.36
N GLU A 51 -39.21 12.08 -49.08
CA GLU A 51 -38.01 11.45 -48.51
C GLU A 51 -37.23 12.42 -47.62
N SER A 52 -37.06 13.66 -48.09
CA SER A 52 -36.43 14.75 -47.33
C SER A 52 -37.20 15.03 -46.04
N ALA A 53 -38.53 15.12 -46.10
CA ALA A 53 -39.37 15.30 -44.92
C ALA A 53 -39.26 14.12 -43.93
N ARG A 54 -39.14 12.88 -44.42
CA ARG A 54 -38.92 11.70 -43.57
C ARG A 54 -37.57 11.75 -42.88
N LEU A 55 -36.50 12.10 -43.60
CA LEU A 55 -35.15 12.28 -43.03
C LEU A 55 -35.10 13.41 -42.01
N ILE A 56 -35.81 14.52 -42.22
CA ILE A 56 -35.92 15.60 -41.22
C ILE A 56 -36.60 15.10 -39.95
N ARG A 57 -37.69 14.32 -40.04
CA ARG A 57 -38.33 13.73 -38.86
C ARG A 57 -37.41 12.73 -38.15
N ALA A 58 -36.68 11.93 -38.91
CA ALA A 58 -35.69 11.00 -38.37
C ALA A 58 -34.57 11.73 -37.64
N LYS A 59 -34.08 12.85 -38.18
CA LYS A 59 -33.12 13.73 -37.50
C LYS A 59 -33.68 14.24 -36.17
N VAL A 60 -34.91 14.77 -36.15
CA VAL A 60 -35.52 15.27 -34.90
C VAL A 60 -35.67 14.15 -33.87
N ALA A 61 -36.04 12.93 -34.30
CA ALA A 61 -36.10 11.78 -33.42
C ALA A 61 -34.71 11.36 -32.90
N ALA A 62 -33.68 11.41 -33.73
CA ALA A 62 -32.30 11.14 -33.33
C ALA A 62 -31.81 12.19 -32.30
N GLU A 63 -32.04 13.48 -32.54
CA GLU A 63 -31.69 14.55 -31.59
C GLU A 63 -32.44 14.41 -30.26
N ALA A 64 -33.72 13.99 -30.30
CA ALA A 64 -34.49 13.69 -29.09
C ALA A 64 -33.89 12.51 -28.31
N ALA A 65 -33.46 11.44 -28.99
CA ALA A 65 -32.81 10.29 -28.35
C ALA A 65 -31.45 10.66 -27.69
N VAL A 66 -30.67 11.55 -28.33
CA VAL A 66 -29.45 12.10 -27.73
C VAL A 66 -29.79 12.94 -26.51
N SER A 67 -30.82 13.80 -26.58
CA SER A 67 -31.24 14.63 -25.46
C SER A 67 -31.74 13.81 -24.28
N GLU A 68 -32.44 12.69 -24.52
CA GLU A 68 -32.91 11.77 -23.48
C GLU A 68 -31.73 11.08 -22.77
N SER A 69 -30.67 10.76 -23.52
CA SER A 69 -29.45 10.12 -23.01
C SER A 69 -28.46 11.10 -22.36
N GLN A 70 -28.69 12.42 -22.48
CA GLN A 70 -27.73 13.42 -22.01
C GLN A 70 -27.39 13.26 -20.52
N ARG A 71 -28.40 13.00 -19.69
CA ARG A 71 -28.21 12.90 -18.23
C ARG A 71 -27.41 11.66 -17.84
N SER A 72 -27.66 10.52 -18.48
CA SER A 72 -26.93 9.28 -18.20
C SER A 72 -25.48 9.38 -18.68
N ILE A 73 -25.24 9.98 -19.84
CA ILE A 73 -23.88 10.25 -20.34
C ILE A 73 -23.12 11.16 -19.36
N GLN A 74 -23.73 12.28 -18.94
CA GLN A 74 -23.10 13.19 -17.97
C GLN A 74 -22.76 12.47 -16.66
N GLN A 75 -23.70 11.74 -16.08
CA GLN A 75 -23.48 10.97 -14.86
C GLN A 75 -22.35 9.93 -15.02
N ALA A 76 -22.33 9.20 -16.14
CA ALA A 76 -21.28 8.23 -16.41
C ALA A 76 -19.90 8.89 -16.54
N THR A 77 -19.82 10.03 -17.24
CA THR A 77 -18.56 10.79 -17.38
C THR A 77 -18.08 11.41 -16.07
N GLU A 78 -18.97 11.89 -15.21
CA GLU A 78 -18.64 12.41 -13.88
C GLU A 78 -18.12 11.29 -12.96
N LEU A 79 -18.78 10.14 -12.94
CA LEU A 79 -18.33 8.97 -12.18
C LEU A 79 -16.97 8.47 -12.67
N LEU A 80 -16.75 8.46 -13.98
CA LEU A 80 -15.47 8.14 -14.60
C LEU A 80 -14.37 9.12 -14.19
N ALA A 81 -14.64 10.42 -14.24
CA ALA A 81 -13.67 11.44 -13.83
C ALA A 81 -13.31 11.31 -12.34
N HIS A 82 -14.30 11.06 -11.47
CA HIS A 82 -14.08 10.87 -10.04
C HIS A 82 -13.31 9.59 -9.72
N SER A 83 -13.61 8.47 -10.37
CA SER A 83 -12.82 7.23 -10.19
C SER A 83 -11.39 7.41 -10.72
N TRP A 84 -11.21 8.13 -11.82
CA TRP A 84 -9.89 8.43 -12.37
C TRP A 84 -9.05 9.26 -11.42
N GLN A 85 -9.62 10.32 -10.82
CA GLN A 85 -8.91 11.15 -9.84
C GLN A 85 -8.47 10.34 -8.61
N ARG A 86 -9.35 9.44 -8.11
CA ARG A 86 -9.02 8.55 -6.99
C ARG A 86 -7.90 7.58 -7.33
N ALA A 87 -7.97 6.92 -8.49
CA ALA A 87 -6.92 6.03 -8.98
C ALA A 87 -5.59 6.78 -9.17
N ALA A 88 -5.61 7.96 -9.79
CA ALA A 88 -4.42 8.79 -10.00
C ALA A 88 -3.79 9.27 -8.68
N ALA A 89 -4.60 9.57 -7.66
CA ALA A 89 -4.11 9.91 -6.32
C ALA A 89 -3.45 8.72 -5.62
N ALA A 90 -4.04 7.52 -5.73
CA ALA A 90 -3.46 6.30 -5.16
C ALA A 90 -2.11 5.95 -5.82
N VAL A 91 -2.02 6.03 -7.15
CA VAL A 91 -0.75 5.84 -7.88
C VAL A 91 0.28 6.92 -7.49
N ARG A 92 -0.16 8.16 -7.24
CA ARG A 92 0.72 9.23 -6.75
C ARG A 92 1.28 8.94 -5.36
N ALA A 93 0.47 8.40 -4.43
CA ALA A 93 0.94 8.03 -3.10
C ALA A 93 2.07 6.99 -3.14
N ILE A 94 2.00 6.01 -4.07
CA ILE A 94 3.10 5.05 -4.29
C ILE A 94 4.35 5.75 -4.84
N ARG A 95 4.19 6.68 -5.79
CA ARG A 95 5.32 7.48 -6.32
C ARG A 95 5.97 8.35 -5.25
N GLU A 96 5.18 8.96 -4.36
CA GLU A 96 5.69 9.72 -3.22
C GLU A 96 6.44 8.82 -2.23
N PHE A 97 5.87 7.66 -1.90
CA PHE A 97 6.53 6.64 -1.07
C PHE A 97 7.90 6.22 -1.63
N ARG A 98 7.96 6.05 -2.96
CA ARG A 98 9.21 5.78 -3.68
C ARG A 98 10.18 6.95 -3.64
N ALA A 99 9.70 8.17 -3.90
CA ALA A 99 10.53 9.39 -3.91
C ALA A 99 11.22 9.63 -2.57
N GLU A 100 10.54 9.31 -1.46
CA GLU A 100 11.10 9.36 -0.11
C GLU A 100 12.13 8.26 0.18
N ARG A 101 12.25 7.26 -0.70
CA ARG A 101 13.18 6.15 -0.60
C ARG A 101 13.09 5.34 0.70
N ARG A 102 11.93 5.32 1.37
CA ARG A 102 11.74 4.67 2.68
C ARG A 102 12.20 3.21 2.66
N LEU A 103 11.75 2.45 1.67
CA LEU A 103 12.09 1.03 1.52
C LEU A 103 13.60 0.80 1.35
N GLY A 104 14.23 1.56 0.45
CA GLY A 104 15.68 1.46 0.24
C GLY A 104 16.51 1.91 1.45
N LEU A 105 16.04 2.91 2.21
CA LEU A 105 16.70 3.36 3.44
C LEU A 105 16.59 2.31 4.56
N ALA A 106 15.41 1.70 4.75
CA ALA A 106 15.21 0.63 5.72
C ALA A 106 16.08 -0.59 5.38
N ALA A 107 16.13 -0.99 4.10
CA ALA A 107 16.99 -2.07 3.62
C ALA A 107 18.48 -1.76 3.86
N LYS A 108 18.95 -0.55 3.51
CA LYS A 108 20.33 -0.10 3.77
C LYS A 108 20.67 -0.06 5.26
N ARG A 109 19.74 0.33 6.14
CA ARG A 109 19.97 0.33 7.60
C ARG A 109 20.17 -1.08 8.13
N ARG A 110 19.29 -2.01 7.77
CA ARG A 110 19.42 -3.43 8.14
C ARG A 110 20.73 -4.00 7.63
N ARG A 111 21.04 -3.73 6.37
CA ARG A 111 22.29 -4.18 5.75
C ARG A 111 23.53 -3.61 6.45
N LYS A 112 23.56 -2.32 6.78
CA LYS A 112 24.65 -1.71 7.57
C LYS A 112 24.84 -2.37 8.93
N VAL A 113 23.78 -2.90 9.54
CA VAL A 113 23.88 -3.71 10.76
C VAL A 113 24.53 -5.07 10.44
N LEU A 114 24.11 -5.75 9.37
CA LEU A 114 24.71 -7.03 8.96
C LEU A 114 26.20 -6.88 8.58
N ASP A 115 26.54 -5.91 7.74
CA ASP A 115 27.88 -5.70 7.19
C ASP A 115 28.92 -5.42 8.27
N ARG A 116 28.57 -4.63 9.30
CA ARG A 116 29.45 -4.35 10.45
C ARG A 116 29.90 -5.60 11.23
N HIS A 117 29.21 -6.71 11.02
CA HIS A 117 29.39 -7.98 11.71
C HIS A 117 29.63 -9.14 10.73
N ILE A 118 30.06 -8.87 9.49
CA ILE A 118 30.50 -9.91 8.54
C ILE A 118 31.91 -10.42 8.92
N ASP A 119 32.81 -9.53 9.34
CA ASP A 119 34.21 -9.86 9.65
C ASP A 119 34.47 -10.13 11.15
N ASP A 120 33.43 -10.40 11.95
CA ASP A 120 33.60 -10.62 13.40
C ASP A 120 34.32 -11.96 13.74
N GLY A 121 34.71 -12.76 12.74
CA GLY A 121 35.55 -13.96 12.90
C GLY A 121 34.83 -15.15 13.56
N PRO A 122 35.55 -16.11 14.18
CA PRO A 122 34.97 -17.31 14.80
C PRO A 122 34.12 -17.01 16.05
N GLU A 123 34.19 -15.79 16.60
CA GLU A 123 33.24 -15.31 17.61
C GLU A 123 32.00 -14.73 16.92
N ASP A 124 31.17 -15.60 16.34
CA ASP A 124 29.92 -15.20 15.70
C ASP A 124 28.95 -14.59 16.72
N ARG A 125 29.01 -13.26 16.84
CA ARG A 125 28.15 -12.45 17.73
C ARG A 125 26.68 -12.46 17.31
N ARG A 126 26.34 -13.09 16.17
CA ARG A 126 24.94 -13.30 15.73
C ARG A 126 24.28 -14.42 16.51
N SER A 127 25.06 -15.38 17.03
CA SER A 127 24.55 -16.53 17.77
C SER A 127 24.41 -16.22 19.26
N ARG A 128 23.16 -16.08 19.73
CA ARG A 128 22.88 -16.15 21.17
C ARG A 128 22.90 -17.62 21.58
N PRO A 129 23.60 -18.00 22.66
CA PRO A 129 23.45 -19.36 23.19
C PRO A 129 21.97 -19.61 23.47
N ARG A 130 21.40 -20.70 22.94
CA ARG A 130 19.95 -21.00 23.03
C ARG A 130 19.43 -21.04 24.47
N TRP A 131 20.30 -21.40 25.42
CA TRP A 131 20.03 -21.44 26.86
C TRP A 131 19.96 -20.06 27.52
N LEU A 132 20.33 -19.00 26.82
CA LEU A 132 20.37 -17.61 27.32
C LEU A 132 19.25 -16.77 26.70
N THR A 133 18.08 -17.40 26.50
CA THR A 133 16.88 -16.77 25.93
C THR A 133 16.37 -15.65 26.85
N GLU A 134 15.90 -14.55 26.24
CA GLU A 134 15.38 -13.37 26.94
C GLU A 134 14.38 -13.72 28.04
N TRP A 135 13.46 -14.65 27.75
CA TRP A 135 12.45 -15.09 28.70
C TRP A 135 13.04 -15.76 29.94
N LEU A 136 14.08 -16.61 29.80
CA LEU A 136 14.71 -17.28 30.93
C LEU A 136 15.47 -16.26 31.82
N VAL A 137 16.15 -15.30 31.20
CA VAL A 137 16.82 -14.20 31.91
C VAL A 137 15.80 -13.39 32.72
N TRP A 138 14.67 -13.02 32.12
CA TRP A 138 13.59 -12.32 32.81
C TRP A 138 12.97 -13.16 33.91
N LEU A 139 12.77 -14.47 33.69
CA LEU A 139 12.24 -15.39 34.70
C LEU A 139 13.16 -15.44 35.93
N ILE A 140 14.47 -15.61 35.73
CA ILE A 140 15.46 -15.63 36.83
C ILE A 140 15.48 -14.29 37.57
N ILE A 141 15.49 -13.17 36.83
CA ILE A 141 15.44 -11.83 37.42
C ILE A 141 14.17 -11.65 38.25
N LEU A 142 13.02 -12.10 37.75
CA LEU A 142 11.73 -11.92 38.40
C LEU A 142 11.57 -12.85 39.62
N LEU A 143 12.11 -14.07 39.56
CA LEU A 143 12.20 -14.97 40.71
C LEU A 143 13.12 -14.41 41.80
N SER A 144 14.30 -13.90 41.44
CA SER A 144 15.22 -13.26 42.39
C SER A 144 14.59 -12.01 43.01
N ALA A 145 14.03 -11.12 42.18
CA ALA A 145 13.36 -9.91 42.63
C ALA A 145 12.17 -10.22 43.54
N GLY A 146 11.38 -11.24 43.20
CA GLY A 146 10.24 -11.69 44.01
C GLY A 146 10.70 -12.22 45.38
N TYR A 147 11.74 -13.05 45.40
CA TYR A 147 12.33 -13.55 46.64
C TYR A 147 12.88 -12.40 47.51
N ASP A 148 13.68 -11.51 46.93
CA ASP A 148 14.27 -10.38 47.64
C ASP A 148 13.17 -9.44 48.17
N THR A 149 12.15 -9.14 47.38
CA THR A 149 11.04 -8.26 47.77
C THR A 149 10.21 -8.87 48.91
N ALA A 150 9.86 -10.15 48.81
CA ALA A 150 9.11 -10.83 49.86
C ALA A 150 9.89 -10.86 51.18
N PHE A 151 11.19 -11.10 51.10
CA PHE A 151 12.07 -11.09 52.27
C PHE A 151 12.23 -9.70 52.89
N PHE A 152 12.43 -8.66 52.07
CA PHE A 152 12.49 -7.28 52.58
C PHE A 152 11.17 -6.87 53.24
N ALA A 153 10.04 -7.31 52.69
CA ALA A 153 8.75 -7.04 53.27
C ALA A 153 8.59 -7.67 54.67
N THR A 154 9.02 -8.92 54.87
CA THR A 154 8.94 -9.56 56.20
C THR A 154 9.82 -8.84 57.21
N VAL A 155 11.07 -8.52 56.86
CA VAL A 155 11.98 -7.81 57.79
C VAL A 155 11.51 -6.40 58.10
N PHE A 156 10.94 -5.69 57.12
CA PHE A 156 10.42 -4.34 57.33
C PHE A 156 9.12 -4.35 58.14
N GLN A 157 8.28 -5.38 57.97
CA GLN A 157 7.11 -5.62 58.83
C GLN A 157 7.52 -5.89 60.27
N ASP A 158 8.53 -6.74 60.49
CA ASP A 158 9.08 -7.02 61.81
C ASP A 158 9.70 -5.76 62.45
N ALA A 159 10.43 -4.96 61.67
CA ALA A 159 11.08 -3.74 62.16
C ALA A 159 10.11 -2.61 62.53
N ILE A 160 8.92 -2.58 61.92
CA ILE A 160 7.87 -1.59 62.20
C ILE A 160 6.80 -2.18 63.15
N ASP A 161 6.94 -3.45 63.55
CA ASP A 161 6.01 -4.18 64.40
C ASP A 161 4.57 -4.13 63.82
N ILE A 162 4.45 -4.39 62.52
CA ILE A 162 3.16 -4.36 61.82
C ILE A 162 2.36 -5.61 62.20
N ASP A 163 1.22 -5.39 62.86
CA ASP A 163 0.27 -6.46 63.21
C ASP A 163 -0.11 -7.30 61.98
N PRO A 164 -0.04 -8.66 62.05
CA PRO A 164 -0.51 -9.56 61.00
C PRO A 164 -1.94 -9.28 60.53
N GLN A 165 -2.81 -8.71 61.38
CA GLN A 165 -4.19 -8.34 61.04
C GLN A 165 -4.34 -6.94 60.43
N ALA A 166 -3.24 -6.20 60.25
CA ALA A 166 -3.26 -4.89 59.64
C ALA A 166 -3.89 -4.91 58.22
N PRO A 167 -4.53 -3.80 57.81
CA PRO A 167 -5.13 -3.69 56.48
C PRO A 167 -4.10 -3.94 55.38
N ILE A 168 -4.54 -4.58 54.28
CA ILE A 168 -3.69 -5.01 53.15
C ILE A 168 -2.80 -3.87 52.62
N LEU A 169 -3.31 -2.63 52.61
CA LEU A 169 -2.57 -1.46 52.16
C LEU A 169 -1.35 -1.15 53.03
N LEU A 170 -1.45 -1.29 54.35
CA LEU A 170 -0.33 -1.04 55.27
C LEU A 170 0.74 -2.12 55.12
N ARG A 171 0.33 -3.38 54.92
CA ARG A 171 1.24 -4.49 54.61
C ARG A 171 1.92 -4.31 53.26
N ALA A 172 1.24 -3.72 52.28
CA ALA A 172 1.80 -3.44 50.96
C ALA A 172 2.93 -2.40 50.99
N VAL A 173 2.90 -1.43 51.90
CA VAL A 173 3.98 -0.42 52.07
C VAL A 173 5.32 -1.08 52.38
N ALA A 174 5.31 -2.20 53.11
CA ALA A 174 6.54 -2.93 53.45
C ALA A 174 7.26 -3.54 52.24
N TYR A 175 6.56 -3.72 51.11
CA TYR A 175 7.17 -4.24 49.87
C TYR A 175 7.89 -3.15 49.07
N ILE A 176 7.65 -1.86 49.34
CA ILE A 176 8.22 -0.74 48.59
C ILE A 176 9.76 -0.73 48.62
N PRO A 177 10.44 -0.89 49.78
CA PRO A 177 11.89 -0.92 49.83
C PRO A 177 12.48 -2.08 49.02
N GLY A 178 11.91 -3.29 49.17
CA GLY A 178 12.34 -4.47 48.42
C GLY A 178 12.21 -4.30 46.91
N PHE A 179 11.07 -3.77 46.46
CA PHE A 179 10.82 -3.48 45.06
C PHE A 179 11.78 -2.41 44.52
N SER A 180 12.06 -1.36 45.30
CA SER A 180 12.97 -0.28 44.91
C SER A 180 14.41 -0.77 44.71
N ILE A 181 14.88 -1.70 45.56
CA ILE A 181 16.21 -2.32 45.44
C ILE A 181 16.27 -3.25 44.22
N ALA A 182 15.24 -4.07 44.00
CA ALA A 182 15.15 -4.92 42.82
C ALA A 182 15.16 -4.09 41.52
N MET A 183 14.40 -2.99 41.48
CA MET A 183 14.39 -2.06 40.35
C MET A 183 15.78 -1.42 40.16
N ALA A 184 16.42 -0.97 41.24
CA ALA A 184 17.77 -0.40 41.21
C ALA A 184 18.81 -1.40 40.67
N LEU A 185 18.74 -2.68 41.05
CA LEU A 185 19.60 -3.76 40.53
C LEU A 185 19.39 -4.00 39.03
N ILE A 186 18.12 -4.02 38.59
CA ILE A 186 17.76 -4.17 37.19
C ILE A 186 18.34 -3.01 36.37
N LEU A 187 18.20 -1.77 36.85
CA LEU A 187 18.77 -0.58 36.21
C LEU A 187 20.30 -0.61 36.22
N ALA A 188 20.92 -0.96 37.35
CA ALA A 188 22.37 -1.09 37.48
C ALA A 188 22.94 -2.08 36.46
N GLY A 189 22.33 -3.25 36.34
CA GLY A 189 22.74 -4.27 35.37
C GLY A 189 22.59 -3.81 33.92
N SER A 190 21.50 -3.11 33.59
CA SER A 190 21.31 -2.53 32.26
C SER A 190 22.35 -1.43 31.95
N TRP A 191 22.64 -0.57 32.92
CA TRP A 191 23.61 0.53 32.78
C TRP A 191 25.05 0.05 32.73
N LEU A 192 25.37 -1.09 33.36
CA LEU A 192 26.69 -1.70 33.33
C LEU A 192 26.94 -2.49 32.03
N ALA A 193 25.90 -3.11 31.46
CA ALA A 193 26.00 -3.94 30.26
C ALA A 193 26.57 -3.17 29.05
N VAL A 194 26.06 -1.95 28.80
CA VAL A 194 26.46 -1.10 27.66
C VAL A 194 27.95 -0.73 27.68
N PRO A 195 28.51 -0.13 28.76
CA PRO A 195 29.93 0.19 28.82
C PRO A 195 30.83 -1.06 28.84
N LEU A 196 30.38 -2.16 29.46
CA LEU A 196 31.13 -3.43 29.48
C LEU A 196 31.29 -4.03 28.08
N PHE A 197 30.22 -4.07 27.29
CA PHE A 197 30.27 -4.49 25.89
C PHE A 197 31.08 -3.55 25.00
N ARG A 198 30.97 -2.23 25.23
CA ARG A 198 31.82 -1.24 24.53
C ARG A 198 33.29 -1.42 24.87
N HIS A 199 33.62 -1.82 26.10
CA HIS A 199 35.00 -2.15 26.47
C HIS A 199 35.53 -3.36 25.73
N ARG A 200 34.75 -4.44 25.75
CA ARG A 200 35.13 -5.73 25.18
C ARG A 200 35.36 -5.56 23.69
N SER A 201 34.41 -4.94 23.00
CA SER A 201 34.56 -4.59 21.58
C SER A 201 35.72 -3.63 21.29
N SER A 202 36.01 -2.65 22.16
CA SER A 202 37.17 -1.73 22.01
C SER A 202 38.52 -2.34 22.45
N ALA A 203 38.50 -3.43 23.22
CA ALA A 203 39.67 -4.18 23.62
C ALA A 203 40.08 -5.15 22.50
N GLU A 204 39.09 -5.73 21.82
CA GLU A 204 39.24 -6.65 20.68
C GLU A 204 39.59 -5.91 19.37
N ARG A 205 39.15 -4.66 19.17
CA ARG A 205 39.37 -3.87 17.92
C ARG A 205 40.67 -3.04 17.86
N ARG A 206 41.65 -3.24 18.76
CA ARG A 206 42.91 -2.45 18.72
C ARG A 206 43.97 -3.07 17.83
N ALA A 207 44.40 -2.32 16.80
CA ALA A 207 45.55 -2.67 15.99
C ALA A 207 46.91 -2.52 16.73
N ARG A 208 47.01 -1.68 17.78
CA ARG A 208 48.15 -1.66 18.74
C ARG A 208 47.73 -1.20 20.14
N ARG A 209 48.27 -1.83 21.19
CA ARG A 209 48.00 -1.54 22.61
C ARG A 209 49.31 -1.55 23.41
N GLY A 210 49.61 -0.47 24.15
CA GLY A 210 50.74 -0.39 25.08
C GLY A 210 50.52 -1.18 26.38
N PRO A 211 51.58 -1.39 27.19
CA PRO A 211 51.57 -2.37 28.29
C PRO A 211 50.51 -2.06 29.36
N LEU A 212 49.66 -3.05 29.62
CA LEU A 212 48.67 -3.04 30.69
C LEU A 212 49.32 -3.58 31.96
N ASN A 213 49.47 -2.75 33.00
CA ASN A 213 49.96 -3.19 34.30
C ASN A 213 48.87 -3.01 35.36
N TRP A 214 48.15 -4.09 35.65
CA TRP A 214 47.07 -4.12 36.65
C TRP A 214 47.59 -3.85 38.07
N ARG A 215 48.89 -4.05 38.33
CA ARG A 215 49.55 -3.68 39.59
C ARG A 215 49.57 -2.15 39.82
N VAL A 216 49.39 -1.33 38.79
CA VAL A 216 49.41 0.15 38.89
C VAL A 216 48.04 0.75 39.22
N VAL A 217 46.95 0.05 38.90
CA VAL A 217 45.58 0.50 39.25
C VAL A 217 45.35 0.42 40.76
N LEU A 218 45.93 -0.59 41.42
CA LEU A 218 45.88 -0.70 42.88
C LEU A 218 46.94 0.14 43.60
N SER A 219 48.13 0.34 43.01
CA SER A 219 49.24 1.00 43.71
C SER A 219 49.23 2.53 43.62
N ARG A 220 48.24 3.15 42.97
CA ARG A 220 48.16 4.61 42.79
C ARG A 220 46.73 5.10 42.94
N THR A 221 46.30 5.22 44.19
CA THR A 221 45.17 6.08 44.57
C THR A 221 45.41 7.54 44.19
N PHE A 222 46.66 7.99 43.97
CA PHE A 222 46.93 9.34 43.48
C PHE A 222 48.19 9.36 42.61
N ARG A 223 48.12 10.10 41.48
CA ARG A 223 49.23 10.61 40.65
C ARG A 223 49.69 9.77 39.45
N ASN A 224 49.52 10.39 38.28
CA ASN A 224 49.98 10.04 36.91
C ASN A 224 49.04 9.15 36.08
N TRP A 225 47.93 9.75 35.69
CA TRP A 225 47.05 9.29 34.62
C TRP A 225 47.66 9.67 33.24
N ARG A 226 48.41 8.73 32.65
CA ARG A 226 48.97 8.61 31.26
C ARG A 226 49.60 9.84 30.54
N PRO A 227 50.86 9.75 30.04
CA PRO A 227 51.49 10.87 29.32
C PRO A 227 51.39 10.90 27.78
N ASP A 228 51.13 9.79 27.04
CA ASP A 228 51.26 9.85 25.56
C ASP A 228 50.04 9.40 24.75
N GLU A 229 49.85 10.12 23.64
CA GLU A 229 48.63 10.28 22.83
C GLU A 229 48.36 9.13 21.84
N GLN A 230 47.06 8.88 21.60
CA GLN A 230 46.58 8.19 20.41
C GLN A 230 45.54 9.10 19.74
N THR A 231 45.82 9.55 18.51
CA THR A 231 44.93 10.40 17.72
C THR A 231 43.78 9.61 17.09
N ARG A 232 42.61 10.26 17.08
CA ARG A 232 41.24 9.72 16.92
C ARG A 232 40.66 10.06 15.54
N ARG A 233 39.72 9.27 14.99
CA ARG A 233 38.98 9.61 13.75
C ARG A 233 37.61 10.22 14.09
N ASN A 234 37.01 10.96 13.15
CA ASN A 234 35.78 11.74 13.35
C ASN A 234 34.53 10.93 13.76
N ASP A 235 34.55 9.60 13.60
CA ASP A 235 33.39 8.74 13.87
C ASP A 235 33.42 8.07 15.26
N ASP A 236 34.39 8.42 16.11
CA ASP A 236 34.60 7.72 17.38
C ASP A 236 33.61 8.16 18.49
N LEU A 237 32.84 7.19 18.99
CA LEU A 237 31.88 7.31 20.09
C LEU A 237 32.52 7.80 21.41
N PRO A 238 31.78 8.58 22.24
CA PRO A 238 32.32 9.22 23.46
C PRO A 238 32.94 8.22 24.44
N TRP A 239 33.96 8.69 25.16
CA TRP A 239 34.71 7.90 26.14
C TRP A 239 33.78 7.25 27.17
N PRO A 240 34.05 6.00 27.56
CA PRO A 240 33.14 5.25 28.41
C PRO A 240 33.11 5.83 29.83
N SER A 241 31.91 6.16 30.31
CA SER A 241 31.64 6.60 31.68
C SER A 241 31.59 5.42 32.66
N TRP A 242 32.73 4.73 32.82
CA TRP A 242 32.92 3.69 33.84
C TRP A 242 32.69 4.12 35.28
N PRO A 243 33.13 5.35 35.69
CA PRO A 243 33.13 5.68 37.11
C PRO A 243 31.72 5.54 37.68
N LEU A 244 30.71 6.07 36.98
CA LEU A 244 29.33 6.13 37.44
C LEU A 244 28.69 4.74 37.60
N ALA A 245 28.82 3.86 36.60
CA ALA A 245 28.22 2.53 36.65
C ALA A 245 28.92 1.64 37.69
N VAL A 246 30.25 1.73 37.81
CA VAL A 246 31.02 0.98 38.79
C VAL A 246 30.78 1.50 40.20
N THR A 247 30.74 2.83 40.42
CA THR A 247 30.43 3.41 41.74
C THR A 247 29.01 3.09 42.16
N PHE A 248 28.05 3.10 41.23
CA PHE A 248 26.66 2.73 41.53
C PHE A 248 26.54 1.26 41.93
N LEU A 249 27.21 0.36 41.19
CA LEU A 249 27.28 -1.06 41.53
C LEU A 249 27.92 -1.28 42.91
N LEU A 250 29.06 -0.63 43.17
CA LEU A 250 29.77 -0.75 44.45
C LEU A 250 28.93 -0.22 45.61
N LEU A 251 28.23 0.89 45.43
CA LEU A 251 27.32 1.45 46.44
C LEU A 251 26.18 0.49 46.72
N LEU A 252 25.58 -0.10 45.68
CA LEU A 252 24.49 -1.05 45.81
C LEU A 252 24.95 -2.35 46.49
N LEU A 253 26.11 -2.89 46.13
CA LEU A 253 26.74 -4.03 46.81
C LEU A 253 27.10 -3.70 48.26
N SER A 254 27.49 -2.44 48.56
CA SER A 254 27.78 -2.01 49.93
C SER A 254 26.51 -1.98 50.77
N VAL A 255 25.41 -1.42 50.24
CA VAL A 255 24.10 -1.41 50.92
C VAL A 255 23.61 -2.85 51.15
N LEU A 256 23.69 -3.71 50.14
CA LEU A 256 23.33 -5.13 50.25
C LEU A 256 24.21 -5.88 51.25
N GLY A 257 25.52 -5.61 51.26
CA GLY A 257 26.47 -6.25 52.17
C GLY A 257 26.22 -5.86 53.63
N VAL A 258 25.95 -4.57 53.88
CA VAL A 258 25.54 -4.08 55.20
C VAL A 258 24.23 -4.71 55.64
N TRP A 259 23.26 -4.85 54.74
CA TRP A 259 21.99 -5.49 55.02
C TRP A 259 22.11 -6.99 55.30
N ALA A 260 22.89 -7.71 54.50
CA ALA A 260 23.16 -9.11 54.72
C ALA A 260 23.92 -9.34 56.04
N TRP A 261 24.76 -8.38 56.45
CA TRP A 261 25.45 -8.41 57.74
C TRP A 261 24.46 -8.29 58.91
N PHE A 262 23.48 -7.38 58.80
CA PHE A 262 22.39 -7.32 59.77
C PHE A 262 21.60 -8.63 59.81
N ARG A 263 21.26 -9.22 58.66
CA ARG A 263 20.61 -10.54 58.57
C ARG A 263 21.41 -11.66 59.25
N GLY A 264 22.73 -11.63 59.16
CA GLY A 264 23.58 -12.58 59.87
C GLY A 264 23.39 -12.51 61.39
N ARG A 265 23.11 -11.33 61.95
CA ARG A 265 22.99 -11.16 63.41
C ARG A 265 21.88 -11.99 64.02
N ASP A 266 20.80 -12.23 63.28
CA ASP A 266 19.62 -12.96 63.76
C ASP A 266 19.73 -14.49 63.58
N LEU A 267 20.82 -14.98 62.97
CA LEU A 267 21.10 -16.42 62.88
C LEU A 267 21.68 -16.95 64.20
N PHE A 268 21.20 -18.12 64.61
CA PHE A 268 21.60 -18.82 65.84
C PHE A 268 23.10 -19.19 65.89
N ASP A 269 23.78 -19.23 64.74
CA ASP A 269 25.22 -19.50 64.66
C ASP A 269 25.99 -18.31 64.06
N GLY A 270 26.80 -17.67 64.90
CA GLY A 270 27.61 -16.50 64.54
C GLY A 270 28.65 -16.79 63.44
N ASN A 271 29.03 -18.06 63.24
CA ASN A 271 30.00 -18.45 62.22
C ASN A 271 29.40 -18.49 60.80
N LEU A 272 28.08 -18.61 60.67
CA LEU A 272 27.38 -18.65 59.37
C LEU A 272 27.07 -17.26 58.80
N ARG A 273 27.33 -16.19 59.57
CA ARG A 273 27.04 -14.79 59.20
C ARG A 273 27.79 -14.34 57.95
N TRP A 274 29.12 -14.48 57.98
CA TRP A 274 29.99 -14.09 56.87
C TRP A 274 29.75 -14.92 55.60
N PRO A 275 29.62 -16.27 55.68
CA PRO A 275 29.24 -17.09 54.52
C PRO A 275 27.94 -16.64 53.85
N LEU A 276 26.92 -16.27 54.62
CA LEU A 276 25.63 -15.84 54.09
C LEU A 276 25.70 -14.47 53.38
N VAL A 277 26.45 -13.53 53.94
CA VAL A 277 26.75 -12.23 53.30
C VAL A 277 27.44 -12.43 51.96
N VAL A 278 28.48 -13.27 51.95
CA VAL A 278 29.27 -13.57 50.75
C VAL A 278 28.40 -14.25 49.69
N LEU A 279 27.52 -15.17 50.08
CA LEU A 279 26.59 -15.85 49.18
C LEU A 279 25.59 -14.88 48.52
N LEU A 280 24.98 -13.97 49.29
CA LEU A 280 24.03 -12.97 48.78
C LEU A 280 24.69 -11.97 47.83
N LEU A 281 25.91 -11.51 48.15
CA LEU A 281 26.69 -10.64 47.28
C LEU A 281 27.13 -11.37 46.00
N LEU A 282 27.50 -12.65 46.10
CA LEU A 282 27.83 -13.48 44.93
C LEU A 282 26.60 -13.71 44.05
N LEU A 283 25.43 -13.95 44.62
CA LEU A 283 24.20 -14.19 43.86
C LEU A 283 23.75 -12.93 43.11
N THR A 284 23.75 -11.79 43.79
CA THR A 284 23.42 -10.48 43.19
C THR A 284 24.47 -10.07 42.14
N GLY A 285 25.76 -10.26 42.43
CA GLY A 285 26.83 -10.07 41.44
C GLY A 285 26.71 -10.98 40.22
N SER A 286 26.33 -12.24 40.43
CA SER A 286 26.13 -13.23 39.35
C SER A 286 24.92 -12.88 38.49
N ALA A 287 23.80 -12.43 39.08
CA ALA A 287 22.62 -12.00 38.34
C ALA A 287 22.93 -10.76 37.45
N ILE A 288 23.70 -9.82 37.97
CA ILE A 288 24.15 -8.64 37.22
C ILE A 288 25.11 -9.05 36.10
N ALA A 289 26.09 -9.90 36.38
CA ALA A 289 27.03 -10.41 35.39
C ALA A 289 26.30 -11.21 34.29
N PHE A 290 25.28 -12.00 34.67
CA PHE A 290 24.46 -12.77 33.76
C PHE A 290 23.63 -11.88 32.83
N LYS A 291 22.96 -10.85 33.37
CA LYS A 291 22.23 -9.86 32.56
C LYS A 291 23.18 -9.06 31.67
N ALA A 292 24.34 -8.68 32.19
CA ALA A 292 25.36 -7.99 31.41
C ALA A 292 25.94 -8.87 30.31
N ALA A 293 26.06 -10.19 30.50
CA ALA A 293 26.46 -11.14 29.46
C ALA A 293 25.33 -11.42 28.45
N ALA A 294 24.07 -11.24 28.86
CA ALA A 294 22.90 -11.48 28.03
C ALA A 294 22.61 -10.38 27.00
N HIS A 295 23.15 -9.18 27.18
CA HIS A 295 22.88 -8.04 26.31
C HIS A 295 23.62 -8.19 24.97
N ASN A 296 22.91 -8.51 23.88
CA ASN A 296 23.53 -8.57 22.56
C ASN A 296 23.10 -7.34 21.72
N PRO A 297 23.96 -6.30 21.61
CA PRO A 297 23.61 -5.08 20.87
C PRO A 297 23.41 -5.32 19.36
N PHE A 298 23.93 -6.42 18.81
CA PHE A 298 23.64 -6.81 17.44
C PHE A 298 22.21 -7.32 17.31
N ALA A 299 21.79 -8.25 18.19
CA ALA A 299 20.45 -8.83 18.14
C ALA A 299 19.36 -7.76 18.32
N ASP A 300 19.58 -6.80 19.22
CA ASP A 300 18.65 -5.69 19.44
C ASP A 300 18.52 -4.82 18.16
N ARG A 301 19.64 -4.49 17.51
CA ARG A 301 19.66 -3.66 16.28
C ARG A 301 19.18 -4.42 15.04
N ASP A 302 19.49 -5.71 14.91
CA ASP A 302 18.96 -6.56 13.83
C ASP A 302 17.45 -6.71 13.97
N ARG A 303 16.95 -6.89 15.19
CA ARG A 303 15.50 -6.90 15.46
C ARG A 303 14.85 -5.58 15.09
N GLU A 304 15.36 -4.45 15.59
CA GLU A 304 14.82 -3.11 15.29
C GLU A 304 14.79 -2.85 13.78
N THR A 305 15.88 -3.12 13.07
CA THR A 305 15.95 -2.90 11.62
C THR A 305 15.13 -3.90 10.79
N ARG A 306 14.95 -5.14 11.28
CA ARG A 306 14.04 -6.12 10.67
C ARG A 306 12.59 -5.69 10.85
N GLU A 307 12.20 -5.22 12.03
CA GLU A 307 10.86 -4.69 12.30
C GLU A 307 10.57 -3.43 11.46
N ASP A 308 11.52 -2.50 11.35
CA ASP A 308 11.40 -1.29 10.51
C ASP A 308 11.19 -1.64 9.02
N LEU A 309 11.99 -2.59 8.50
CA LEU A 309 11.84 -3.07 7.12
C LEU A 309 10.48 -3.77 6.92
N ALA A 310 10.08 -4.64 7.84
CA ALA A 310 8.80 -5.35 7.75
C ALA A 310 7.60 -4.40 7.78
N ARG A 311 7.64 -3.36 8.63
CA ARG A 311 6.61 -2.30 8.66
C ARG A 311 6.57 -1.55 7.34
N THR A 312 7.73 -1.15 6.82
CA THR A 312 7.82 -0.44 5.53
C THR A 312 7.31 -1.29 4.36
N GLN A 313 7.58 -2.60 4.36
CA GLN A 313 7.03 -3.54 3.38
C GLN A 313 5.50 -3.70 3.52
N ALA A 314 4.98 -3.75 4.74
CA ALA A 314 3.55 -3.81 4.99
C ALA A 314 2.83 -2.53 4.52
N ASP A 315 3.42 -1.37 4.75
CA ASP A 315 2.90 -0.08 4.26
C ASP A 315 2.86 -0.04 2.73
N LEU A 316 3.92 -0.52 2.06
CA LEU A 316 3.94 -0.64 0.60
C LEU A 316 2.85 -1.59 0.10
N ALA A 317 2.71 -2.78 0.71
CA ALA A 317 1.70 -3.76 0.32
C ALA A 317 0.26 -3.25 0.55
N ALA A 318 0.04 -2.36 1.53
CA ALA A 318 -1.23 -1.68 1.72
C ALA A 318 -1.50 -0.65 0.62
N LEU A 319 -0.49 0.15 0.25
CA LEU A 319 -0.60 1.11 -0.84
C LEU A 319 -0.82 0.44 -2.21
N GLU A 320 -0.10 -0.65 -2.48
CA GLU A 320 -0.24 -1.44 -3.72
C GLU A 320 -1.67 -1.98 -3.86
N ARG A 321 -2.21 -2.60 -2.81
CA ARG A 321 -3.61 -3.08 -2.80
C ARG A 321 -4.59 -1.93 -3.03
N GLY A 322 -4.45 -0.82 -2.31
CA GLY A 322 -5.33 0.33 -2.47
C GLY A 322 -5.28 0.96 -3.87
N ALA A 323 -4.10 1.02 -4.49
CA ALA A 323 -3.95 1.48 -5.87
C ALA A 323 -4.54 0.50 -6.89
N GLY A 324 -4.30 -0.81 -6.70
CA GLY A 324 -4.87 -1.86 -7.54
C GLY A 324 -6.40 -1.87 -7.51
N GLU A 325 -6.99 -1.77 -6.32
CA GLU A 325 -8.45 -1.65 -6.13
C GLU A 325 -9.02 -0.40 -6.82
N SER A 326 -8.35 0.75 -6.67
CA SER A 326 -8.80 2.00 -7.29
C SER A 326 -8.72 1.97 -8.82
N VAL A 327 -7.67 1.34 -9.40
CA VAL A 327 -7.53 1.16 -10.86
C VAL A 327 -8.57 0.16 -11.39
N ALA A 328 -8.85 -0.92 -10.65
CA ALA A 328 -9.89 -1.86 -11.01
C ALA A 328 -11.30 -1.22 -10.99
N GLU A 329 -11.58 -0.37 -10.00
CA GLU A 329 -12.82 0.41 -9.95
C GLU A 329 -12.93 1.36 -11.14
N LEU A 330 -11.84 2.07 -11.49
CA LEU A 330 -11.78 2.90 -12.68
C LEU A 330 -12.09 2.11 -13.95
N LEU A 331 -11.49 0.93 -14.14
CA LEU A 331 -11.75 0.08 -15.30
C LEU A 331 -13.24 -0.29 -15.40
N GLY A 332 -13.88 -0.64 -14.29
CA GLY A 332 -15.31 -0.91 -14.25
C GLY A 332 -16.16 0.30 -14.65
N LYS A 333 -15.81 1.49 -14.15
CA LYS A 333 -16.50 2.75 -14.53
C LYS A 333 -16.25 3.17 -15.97
N TRP A 334 -15.07 2.89 -16.50
CA TRP A 334 -14.74 3.15 -17.90
C TRP A 334 -15.57 2.26 -18.83
N GLN A 335 -15.70 0.97 -18.53
CA GLN A 335 -16.57 0.04 -19.29
C GLN A 335 -18.06 0.44 -19.20
N GLU A 336 -18.53 0.84 -18.02
CA GLU A 336 -19.92 1.31 -17.82
C GLU A 336 -20.21 2.57 -18.65
N ALA A 337 -19.26 3.53 -18.68
CA ALA A 337 -19.37 4.73 -19.51
C ALA A 337 -19.33 4.42 -21.01
N GLN A 338 -18.45 3.49 -21.45
CA GLN A 338 -18.41 3.01 -22.83
C GLN A 338 -19.74 2.41 -23.27
N LEU A 339 -20.30 1.48 -22.49
CA LEU A 339 -21.59 0.87 -22.81
C LEU A 339 -22.71 1.92 -22.86
N THR A 340 -22.69 2.90 -21.96
CA THR A 340 -23.67 4.00 -21.95
C THR A 340 -23.58 4.83 -23.24
N LEU A 341 -22.36 5.15 -23.68
CA LEU A 341 -22.12 5.92 -24.91
C LEU A 341 -22.46 5.12 -26.17
N GLU A 342 -22.13 3.84 -26.22
CA GLU A 342 -22.50 2.93 -27.31
C GLU A 342 -24.02 2.80 -27.43
N ASN A 343 -24.72 2.60 -26.31
CA ASN A 343 -26.18 2.51 -26.29
C ASN A 343 -26.85 3.82 -26.74
N ALA A 344 -26.35 4.98 -26.26
CA ALA A 344 -26.86 6.28 -26.68
C ALA A 344 -26.61 6.55 -28.17
N THR A 345 -25.43 6.15 -28.68
CA THR A 345 -25.08 6.21 -30.10
C THR A 345 -26.04 5.37 -30.95
N LEU A 346 -26.27 4.12 -30.54
CA LEU A 346 -27.20 3.21 -31.24
C LEU A 346 -28.64 3.74 -31.21
N ALA A 347 -29.09 4.26 -30.07
CA ALA A 347 -30.43 4.84 -29.93
C ALA A 347 -30.63 6.05 -30.86
N ALA A 348 -29.61 6.91 -30.96
CA ALA A 348 -29.64 8.06 -31.86
C ALA A 348 -29.56 7.65 -33.35
N ARG A 349 -28.80 6.59 -33.68
CA ARG A 349 -28.61 6.13 -35.06
C ARG A 349 -29.84 5.43 -35.64
N ARG A 350 -30.60 4.73 -34.78
CA ARG A 350 -31.73 3.88 -35.17
C ARG A 350 -32.80 4.61 -36.03
N PRO A 351 -33.33 5.80 -35.67
CA PRO A 351 -34.33 6.49 -36.49
C PRO A 351 -33.85 6.82 -37.91
N ILE A 352 -32.56 7.14 -38.07
CA ILE A 352 -31.97 7.48 -39.37
C ILE A 352 -31.84 6.24 -40.23
N VAL A 353 -31.35 5.14 -39.66
CA VAL A 353 -31.26 3.84 -40.34
C VAL A 353 -32.64 3.34 -40.77
N GLU A 354 -33.64 3.42 -39.87
CA GLU A 354 -35.02 3.04 -40.19
C GLU A 354 -35.63 3.90 -41.30
N ALA A 355 -35.37 5.21 -41.29
CA ALA A 355 -35.83 6.11 -42.34
C ALA A 355 -35.20 5.78 -43.71
N TRP A 356 -33.89 5.50 -43.74
CA TRP A 356 -33.20 5.11 -44.97
C TRP A 356 -33.65 3.76 -45.50
N ALA A 357 -33.88 2.77 -44.62
CA ALA A 357 -34.46 1.49 -45.01
C ALA A 357 -35.86 1.66 -45.62
N SER A 358 -36.70 2.49 -45.01
CA SER A 358 -38.04 2.79 -45.54
C SER A 358 -37.98 3.51 -46.90
N ILE A 359 -37.05 4.45 -47.08
CA ILE A 359 -36.84 5.17 -48.35
C ILE A 359 -36.37 4.20 -49.44
N SER A 360 -35.42 3.32 -49.14
CA SER A 360 -34.90 2.36 -50.12
C SER A 360 -35.98 1.37 -50.56
N GLU A 361 -36.80 0.87 -49.63
CA GLU A 361 -37.95 0.00 -49.92
C GLU A 361 -39.03 0.70 -50.76
N GLU A 362 -39.33 1.96 -50.49
CA GLU A 362 -40.27 2.75 -51.29
C GLU A 362 -39.74 3.02 -52.70
N ARG A 363 -38.47 3.41 -52.82
CA ARG A 363 -37.79 3.56 -54.11
C ARG A 363 -37.82 2.25 -54.90
N ALA A 364 -37.64 1.10 -54.24
CA ALA A 364 -37.69 -0.21 -54.89
C ALA A 364 -39.10 -0.54 -55.39
N ARG A 365 -40.15 -0.30 -54.58
CA ARG A 365 -41.55 -0.51 -54.98
C ARG A 365 -41.98 0.34 -56.17
N HIS A 366 -41.42 1.54 -56.33
CA HIS A 366 -41.69 2.43 -57.46
C HIS A 366 -40.76 2.23 -58.67
N GLY A 367 -39.87 1.24 -58.65
CA GLY A 367 -38.91 0.99 -59.73
C GLY A 367 -37.80 2.05 -59.85
N LEU A 368 -37.63 2.87 -58.81
CA LEU A 368 -36.69 4.00 -58.76
C LEU A 368 -35.34 3.61 -58.16
N ALA A 369 -35.25 2.52 -57.39
CA ALA A 369 -34.05 2.12 -56.64
C ALA A 369 -32.83 1.74 -57.51
N GLY A 370 -32.97 1.58 -58.83
CA GLY A 370 -31.89 1.06 -59.67
C GLY A 370 -31.49 -0.38 -59.28
N ASN A 371 -30.47 -0.92 -59.95
CA ASN A 371 -30.04 -2.31 -59.77
C ASN A 371 -28.83 -2.44 -58.82
N VAL A 372 -28.32 -1.31 -58.33
CA VAL A 372 -27.07 -1.22 -57.56
C VAL A 372 -27.34 -0.35 -56.34
N ALA A 373 -26.99 -0.86 -55.15
CA ALA A 373 -27.11 -0.11 -53.91
C ALA A 373 -26.09 1.06 -53.87
N PRO A 374 -26.43 2.19 -53.23
CA PRO A 374 -25.46 3.25 -52.98
C PRO A 374 -24.28 2.77 -52.13
N SER A 375 -23.09 3.33 -52.36
CA SER A 375 -21.90 3.04 -51.55
C SER A 375 -22.11 3.53 -50.12
N PHE A 376 -21.76 2.67 -49.16
CA PHE A 376 -21.71 3.04 -47.75
C PHE A 376 -20.49 3.90 -47.49
N VAL A 377 -20.65 4.92 -46.65
CA VAL A 377 -19.52 5.72 -46.16
C VAL A 377 -18.54 4.79 -45.44
N ALA A 378 -17.28 4.80 -45.87
CA ALA A 378 -16.22 4.18 -45.10
C ALA A 378 -16.07 5.00 -43.82
N SER A 379 -16.09 4.34 -42.65
CA SER A 379 -15.91 4.97 -41.34
C SER A 379 -14.54 5.66 -41.28
N ASP A 380 -14.44 6.89 -41.78
CA ASP A 380 -13.30 7.75 -41.59
C ASP A 380 -13.47 8.39 -40.21
N GLY A 381 -12.42 8.38 -39.38
CA GLY A 381 -12.52 8.73 -37.96
C GLY A 381 -12.97 10.16 -37.63
N GLN A 382 -13.52 10.92 -38.59
CA GLN A 382 -14.18 12.20 -38.39
C GLN A 382 -15.66 12.07 -38.01
N ASP A 383 -16.35 10.98 -38.37
CA ASP A 383 -17.70 10.68 -37.87
C ASP A 383 -17.62 9.66 -36.74
N THR A 384 -17.20 10.11 -35.56
CA THR A 384 -17.07 9.32 -34.32
C THR A 384 -18.33 8.55 -33.94
N VAL A 385 -19.49 8.99 -34.45
CA VAL A 385 -20.79 8.42 -34.12
C VAL A 385 -21.46 7.71 -35.32
N GLY A 386 -20.91 7.85 -36.52
CA GLY A 386 -21.29 7.09 -37.72
C GLY A 386 -22.71 7.35 -38.19
N PHE A 387 -23.14 8.61 -38.16
CA PHE A 387 -24.47 9.01 -38.64
C PHE A 387 -24.56 9.10 -40.14
N ALA A 388 -23.44 9.34 -40.84
CA ALA A 388 -23.38 9.30 -42.30
C ALA A 388 -23.42 7.84 -42.79
N LEU A 389 -24.41 7.50 -43.61
CA LEU A 389 -24.58 6.13 -44.13
C LEU A 389 -24.14 5.98 -45.59
N PHE A 390 -24.34 6.98 -46.44
CA PHE A 390 -24.04 6.90 -47.88
C PHE A 390 -23.18 8.08 -48.41
N ASP A 391 -22.17 7.79 -49.23
CA ASP A 391 -21.19 8.80 -49.73
C ASP A 391 -21.82 9.84 -50.67
N ASP A 392 -22.75 9.42 -51.52
CA ASP A 392 -23.31 10.25 -52.61
C ASP A 392 -24.65 10.91 -52.24
N LEU A 393 -25.17 10.69 -51.03
CA LEU A 393 -26.48 11.17 -50.61
C LEU A 393 -26.33 12.21 -49.50
N ARG A 394 -26.98 13.38 -49.69
CA ARG A 394 -26.95 14.45 -48.69
C ARG A 394 -27.78 14.05 -47.47
N GLU A 395 -27.09 13.83 -46.36
CA GLU A 395 -27.71 13.47 -45.09
C GLU A 395 -27.88 14.66 -44.13
N PRO A 396 -28.95 14.66 -43.33
CA PRO A 396 -29.16 15.69 -42.33
C PRO A 396 -28.15 15.54 -41.18
N ARG A 397 -27.35 16.57 -40.92
CA ARG A 397 -26.43 16.59 -39.77
C ARG A 397 -27.20 16.58 -38.45
N VAL A 398 -26.92 15.58 -37.60
CA VAL A 398 -27.42 15.48 -36.22
C VAL A 398 -26.47 16.21 -35.29
N HIS A 399 -27.00 16.96 -34.32
CA HIS A 399 -26.16 17.58 -33.29
C HIS A 399 -25.74 16.55 -32.24
N VAL A 400 -24.45 16.20 -32.22
CA VAL A 400 -23.91 15.06 -31.46
C VAL A 400 -22.86 15.42 -30.43
N ARG A 401 -22.73 16.73 -30.13
CA ARG A 401 -21.72 17.27 -29.20
C ARG A 401 -21.62 16.54 -27.86
N VAL A 402 -22.75 16.08 -27.31
CA VAL A 402 -22.76 15.35 -26.02
C VAL A 402 -22.08 13.99 -26.16
N LEU A 403 -22.29 13.28 -27.28
CA LEU A 403 -21.64 12.02 -27.57
C LEU A 403 -20.15 12.22 -27.84
N ASP A 404 -19.78 13.24 -28.64
CA ASP A 404 -18.38 13.57 -28.91
C ASP A 404 -17.61 13.88 -27.63
N ASN A 405 -18.19 14.69 -26.75
CA ASN A 405 -17.59 15.00 -25.45
C ASN A 405 -17.45 13.75 -24.57
N GLY A 406 -18.42 12.85 -24.61
CA GLY A 406 -18.36 11.58 -23.87
C GLY A 406 -17.25 10.66 -24.38
N TRP A 407 -17.11 10.52 -25.70
CA TRP A 407 -16.03 9.76 -26.32
C TRP A 407 -14.65 10.38 -26.07
N ALA A 408 -14.54 11.71 -26.11
CA ALA A 408 -13.33 12.42 -25.72
C ALA A 408 -12.97 12.14 -24.25
N ALA A 409 -13.95 12.18 -23.34
CA ALA A 409 -13.72 11.86 -21.93
C ALA A 409 -13.25 10.41 -21.72
N LEU A 410 -13.79 9.43 -22.46
CA LEU A 410 -13.31 8.04 -22.41
C LEU A 410 -11.85 7.91 -22.84
N ALA A 411 -11.44 8.66 -23.88
CA ALA A 411 -10.07 8.67 -24.36
C ALA A 411 -9.10 9.36 -23.38
N ASP A 412 -9.55 10.43 -22.72
CA ASP A 412 -8.75 11.16 -21.74
C ASP A 412 -8.54 10.36 -20.45
N PHE A 413 -9.57 9.65 -19.99
CA PHE A 413 -9.58 8.87 -18.74
C PHE A 413 -9.28 7.37 -18.93
N ASP A 414 -8.43 7.03 -19.90
CA ASP A 414 -8.04 5.65 -20.20
C ASP A 414 -7.35 4.95 -19.00
N PRO A 415 -7.91 3.84 -18.47
CA PRO A 415 -7.32 3.08 -17.36
C PRO A 415 -5.95 2.48 -17.70
N ALA A 416 -5.68 2.16 -18.97
CA ALA A 416 -4.42 1.54 -19.38
C ALA A 416 -3.21 2.43 -19.05
N ARG A 417 -3.38 3.76 -19.12
CA ARG A 417 -2.35 4.73 -18.76
C ARG A 417 -1.96 4.62 -17.28
N LEU A 418 -2.94 4.56 -16.38
CA LEU A 418 -2.68 4.46 -14.94
C LEU A 418 -2.18 3.07 -14.55
N GLN A 419 -2.65 2.02 -15.21
CA GLN A 419 -2.16 0.66 -14.99
C GLN A 419 -0.68 0.53 -15.38
N ALA A 420 -0.29 1.07 -16.54
CA ALA A 420 1.10 1.10 -16.97
C ALA A 420 1.98 1.91 -16.00
N GLN A 421 1.50 3.08 -15.53
CA GLN A 421 2.22 3.89 -14.54
C GLN A 421 2.38 3.19 -13.18
N LEU A 422 1.35 2.44 -12.74
CA LEU A 422 1.42 1.67 -11.51
C LEU A 422 2.46 0.55 -11.63
N ALA A 423 2.41 -0.25 -12.70
CA ALA A 423 3.37 -1.31 -12.96
C ALA A 423 4.82 -0.78 -13.00
N ASP A 424 5.06 0.28 -13.78
CA ASP A 424 6.37 0.92 -13.88
C ASP A 424 6.88 1.44 -12.52
N THR A 425 6.00 2.00 -11.69
CA THR A 425 6.39 2.51 -10.36
C THR A 425 6.73 1.37 -9.41
N LEU A 426 5.99 0.25 -9.46
CA LEU A 426 6.24 -0.94 -8.64
C LEU A 426 7.54 -1.63 -9.05
N ASP A 427 7.80 -1.79 -10.35
CA ASP A 427 9.05 -2.33 -10.86
C ASP A 427 10.24 -1.49 -10.39
N GLN A 428 10.13 -0.16 -10.47
CA GLN A 428 11.19 0.73 -10.00
C GLN A 428 11.37 0.72 -8.46
N LEU A 429 10.34 0.34 -7.68
CA LEU A 429 10.44 0.10 -6.24
C LEU A 429 11.13 -1.22 -5.91
N HIS A 430 10.84 -2.29 -6.67
CA HIS A 430 11.52 -3.58 -6.57
C HIS A 430 13.00 -3.43 -6.91
N ASP A 431 13.34 -2.79 -8.03
CA ASP A 431 14.71 -2.44 -8.41
C ASP A 431 15.44 -1.67 -7.29
N GLN A 432 14.74 -0.75 -6.63
CA GLN A 432 15.33 0.04 -5.55
C GLN A 432 15.62 -0.82 -4.31
N LEU A 433 14.75 -1.76 -3.99
CA LEU A 433 14.97 -2.73 -2.91
C LEU A 433 16.15 -3.64 -3.26
N ASP A 434 16.16 -4.18 -4.48
CA ASP A 434 17.20 -5.09 -4.95
C ASP A 434 18.56 -4.40 -4.94
N ARG A 435 18.69 -3.19 -5.49
CA ARG A 435 19.94 -2.40 -5.40
C ARG A 435 20.35 -2.03 -3.97
N ALA A 436 19.39 -1.92 -3.04
CA ALA A 436 19.72 -1.68 -1.63
C ALA A 436 20.25 -2.96 -0.96
N MET A 437 19.83 -4.14 -1.43
CA MET A 437 20.26 -5.44 -0.94
C MET A 437 21.50 -5.99 -1.65
N GLU A 438 21.66 -5.75 -2.95
CA GLU A 438 22.79 -6.15 -3.78
C GLU A 438 24.06 -5.36 -3.45
N THR A 439 25.14 -6.11 -3.27
CA THR A 439 26.46 -5.64 -2.87
C THR A 439 27.18 -4.97 -4.05
N ASP A 440 27.91 -3.87 -3.86
CA ASP A 440 29.39 -3.79 -3.71
C ASP A 440 30.20 -5.11 -3.67
N SER A 441 29.67 -6.23 -4.18
CA SER A 441 30.44 -7.47 -4.40
C SER A 441 31.56 -7.22 -5.40
N GLU A 442 31.42 -6.19 -6.23
CA GLU A 442 32.47 -5.73 -7.14
C GLU A 442 33.57 -4.92 -6.45
N LEU A 443 33.33 -4.28 -5.29
CA LEU A 443 34.33 -3.46 -4.61
C LEU A 443 35.30 -4.26 -3.72
N HIS A 444 35.02 -5.54 -3.50
CA HIS A 444 35.87 -6.46 -2.72
C HIS A 444 36.30 -7.70 -3.51
N ALA A 445 36.20 -7.67 -4.84
CA ALA A 445 37.03 -8.56 -5.64
C ALA A 445 38.50 -8.26 -5.30
N PRO A 446 39.27 -9.23 -4.76
CA PRO A 446 40.70 -9.02 -4.58
C PRO A 446 41.28 -8.65 -5.95
N PRO A 447 42.22 -7.70 -6.05
CA PRO A 447 42.91 -7.47 -7.30
C PRO A 447 43.45 -8.82 -7.77
N GLU A 448 43.09 -9.26 -8.96
CA GLU A 448 43.67 -10.45 -9.57
C GLU A 448 45.20 -10.27 -9.54
N ILE A 449 45.88 -11.12 -8.78
CA ILE A 449 47.35 -11.20 -8.73
C ILE A 449 47.81 -12.15 -9.82
#